data_AF-A0A2V6FU21-F1
#
_entry.id   AF-A0A2V6FU21-F1
#
_cell.length_a   1.000
_cell.length_b   1.000
_cell.length_c   1.000
_cell.angle_alpha   90.00
_cell.angle_beta   90.00
_cell.angle_gamma   90.00
#
_symmetry.space_group_name_H-M   'P 1'
#
loop_
_entity.id
_entity.type
_entity.pdbx_description
1 polymer ?
#
loop_
_entity_poly.entity_id
_entity_poly.type
_entity_poly.pdbx_seq_one_letter_code
_entity_poly.pdbx_strand_id
1 'polypeptide(L)'
;MGIFRRFFLLLALLLAVTASARAANGEYIILVGGPSLYQWEKYKLYPHDHWWANFVRAARLRTEQVRAQLGPDAQITWLVYKQGYEDRAKQEHQDLIALIDSVREKFNLHLVWFHAGSEVIDYLNKGQPRNQVKITGFEYFGHSNRACFMFDYSNNIDSACKSWLHENELTQIDRRDFVHSAYVRSWGCHTGESMSKKWYHATGTHMIGAIGKTQFMMEELPILISEGGKWVN
;
A
#
# COMPACT_ATOMS: atom_id res chain seq x y z
N MET A 1 40.36 -42.71 -0.13
CA MET A 1 39.17 -42.16 0.57
C MET A 1 39.16 -40.63 0.78
N GLY A 2 40.27 -39.89 0.61
CA GLY A 2 40.31 -38.44 0.89
C GLY A 2 39.77 -37.52 -0.22
N ILE A 3 39.90 -37.90 -1.50
CA ILE A 3 39.56 -37.04 -2.63
C ILE A 3 38.04 -36.97 -2.86
N PHE A 4 37.35 -38.12 -2.79
CA PHE A 4 35.88 -38.17 -2.91
C PHE A 4 35.15 -37.39 -1.81
N ARG A 5 35.70 -37.39 -0.57
CA ARG A 5 35.11 -36.66 0.57
C ARG A 5 35.26 -35.14 0.42
N ARG A 6 36.37 -34.67 -0.17
CA ARG A 6 36.60 -33.25 -0.50
C ARG A 6 35.71 -32.77 -1.65
N PHE A 7 35.47 -33.63 -2.65
CA PHE A 7 34.59 -33.32 -3.77
C PHE A 7 33.12 -33.19 -3.32
N PHE A 8 32.66 -34.07 -2.41
CA PHE A 8 31.32 -33.99 -1.82
C PHE A 8 31.14 -32.73 -0.94
N LEU A 9 32.17 -32.33 -0.17
CA LEU A 9 32.13 -31.11 0.63
C LEU A 9 32.09 -29.83 -0.23
N LEU A 10 32.83 -29.79 -1.35
CA LEU A 10 32.79 -28.69 -2.30
C LEU A 10 31.45 -28.60 -3.04
N LEU A 11 30.87 -29.74 -3.43
CA LEU A 11 29.55 -29.78 -4.09
C LEU A 11 28.41 -29.36 -3.14
N ALA A 12 28.48 -29.77 -1.87
CA ALA A 12 27.52 -29.35 -0.84
C ALA A 12 27.62 -27.83 -0.55
N LEU A 13 28.84 -27.27 -0.58
CA LEU A 13 29.04 -25.83 -0.42
C LEU A 13 28.52 -25.03 -1.64
N LEU A 14 28.71 -25.54 -2.87
CA LEU A 14 28.14 -24.93 -4.08
C LEU A 14 26.61 -24.99 -4.14
N LEU A 15 26.00 -26.06 -3.61
CA LEU A 15 24.54 -26.18 -3.50
C LEU A 15 23.96 -25.30 -2.37
N ALA A 16 24.71 -25.07 -1.29
CA ALA A 16 24.32 -24.15 -0.23
C ALA A 16 24.42 -22.67 -0.64
N VAL A 17 25.36 -22.31 -1.52
CA VAL A 17 25.50 -20.93 -2.04
C VAL A 17 24.43 -20.61 -3.09
N THR A 18 23.94 -21.58 -3.85
CA THR A 18 22.84 -21.35 -4.83
C THR A 18 21.45 -21.33 -4.19
N ALA A 19 21.29 -21.79 -2.96
CA ALA A 19 20.01 -21.76 -2.24
C ALA A 19 19.65 -20.37 -1.68
N SER A 20 20.59 -19.42 -1.64
CA SER A 20 20.39 -18.10 -1.00
C SER A 20 20.11 -16.95 -1.99
N ALA A 21 19.89 -17.22 -3.27
CA ALA A 21 19.70 -16.18 -4.30
C ALA A 21 18.42 -16.37 -5.13
N ARG A 22 17.32 -16.80 -4.50
CA ARG A 22 15.98 -16.45 -4.98
C ARG A 22 15.28 -15.65 -3.90
N ALA A 23 15.75 -14.42 -3.68
CA ALA A 23 14.81 -13.37 -3.36
C ALA A 23 13.76 -13.45 -4.47
N ALA A 24 12.54 -13.85 -4.15
CA ALA A 24 11.47 -13.86 -5.14
C ALA A 24 11.45 -12.46 -5.77
N ASN A 25 11.69 -12.38 -7.08
CA ASN A 25 11.53 -11.14 -7.85
C ASN A 25 10.09 -10.70 -7.64
N GLY A 26 9.92 -9.76 -6.73
CA GLY A 26 8.68 -9.53 -6.05
C GLY A 26 8.55 -8.05 -5.75
N GLU A 27 7.42 -7.49 -6.13
CA GLU A 27 7.13 -6.09 -5.91
C GLU A 27 6.27 -5.94 -4.65
N TYR A 28 6.68 -5.04 -3.77
CA TYR A 28 5.87 -4.58 -2.66
C TYR A 28 5.19 -3.27 -3.04
N ILE A 29 3.86 -3.25 -3.01
CA ILE A 29 3.07 -2.09 -3.44
C ILE A 29 2.48 -1.39 -2.22
N ILE A 30 2.70 -0.08 -2.14
CA ILE A 30 2.06 0.79 -1.16
C ILE A 30 1.15 1.75 -1.92
N LEU A 31 -0.16 1.61 -1.74
CA LEU A 31 -1.20 2.45 -2.32
C LEU A 31 -1.58 3.56 -1.34
N VAL A 32 -1.53 4.81 -1.81
CA VAL A 32 -1.73 6.01 -1.00
C VAL A 32 -2.85 6.86 -1.60
N GLY A 33 -3.91 7.08 -0.82
CA GLY A 33 -5.00 7.99 -1.16
C GLY A 33 -4.60 9.46 -0.99
N GLY A 34 -5.44 10.38 -1.48
CA GLY A 34 -5.26 11.82 -1.31
C GLY A 34 -5.87 12.34 -0.01
N PRO A 35 -5.33 13.43 0.57
CA PRO A 35 -5.89 14.05 1.75
C PRO A 35 -7.19 14.80 1.43
N SER A 36 -8.07 14.92 2.42
CA SER A 36 -9.20 15.83 2.39
C SER A 36 -8.73 17.30 2.34
N LEU A 37 -9.53 18.19 1.76
CA LEU A 37 -9.17 19.61 1.68
C LEU A 37 -9.54 20.36 2.97
N TYR A 38 -8.68 21.30 3.37
CA TYR A 38 -8.87 22.14 4.56
C TYR A 38 -10.22 22.87 4.56
N GLN A 39 -10.67 23.31 3.37
CA GLN A 39 -11.95 24.01 3.21
C GLN A 39 -13.16 23.20 3.69
N TRP A 40 -13.08 21.86 3.70
CA TRP A 40 -14.13 20.98 4.20
C TRP A 40 -13.85 20.57 5.64
N GLU A 41 -12.60 20.19 5.92
CA GLU A 41 -12.15 19.73 7.24
C GLU A 41 -12.45 20.72 8.36
N LYS A 42 -12.34 22.04 8.10
CA LYS A 42 -12.59 23.09 9.09
C LYS A 42 -14.03 23.14 9.65
N TYR A 43 -14.98 22.47 8.99
CA TYR A 43 -16.38 22.40 9.44
C TYR A 43 -16.69 21.11 10.20
N LYS A 44 -15.75 20.16 10.26
CA LYS A 44 -15.95 18.88 10.93
C LYS A 44 -15.65 19.00 12.43
N LEU A 45 -16.51 18.41 13.25
CA LEU A 45 -16.27 18.31 14.71
C LEU A 45 -15.00 17.50 15.00
N TYR A 46 -14.73 16.48 14.17
CA TYR A 46 -13.51 15.67 14.18
C TYR A 46 -12.94 15.65 12.77
N PRO A 47 -12.00 16.57 12.46
CA PRO A 47 -11.32 16.55 11.18
C PRO A 47 -10.47 15.29 11.04
N HIS A 48 -10.48 14.72 9.84
CA HIS A 48 -9.72 13.55 9.46
C HIS A 48 -8.28 13.94 9.09
N ASP A 49 -8.11 15.03 8.33
CA ASP A 49 -6.82 15.43 7.75
C ASP A 49 -6.39 16.85 8.12
N HIS A 50 -5.98 17.00 9.38
CA HIS A 50 -5.31 18.22 9.85
C HIS A 50 -3.99 18.49 9.12
N TRP A 51 -3.29 17.43 8.71
CA TRP A 51 -2.01 17.52 8.02
C TRP A 51 -2.06 16.79 6.68
N TRP A 52 -1.64 17.46 5.60
CA TRP A 52 -1.67 16.92 4.25
C TRP A 52 -0.91 15.59 4.10
N ALA A 53 0.12 15.37 4.93
CA ALA A 53 1.03 14.25 4.78
C ALA A 53 0.64 13.02 5.61
N ASN A 54 -0.51 12.98 6.28
CA ASN A 54 -0.93 11.84 7.13
C ASN A 54 -0.66 10.48 6.46
N PHE A 55 -1.15 10.30 5.22
CA PHE A 55 -1.01 9.04 4.49
C PHE A 55 0.41 8.80 3.96
N VAL A 56 1.06 9.83 3.40
CA VAL A 56 2.44 9.76 2.92
C VAL A 56 3.42 9.48 4.05
N ARG A 57 3.18 10.03 5.25
CA ARG A 57 4.00 9.80 6.44
C ARG A 57 3.89 8.34 6.89
N ALA A 58 2.68 7.81 6.99
CA ALA A 58 2.49 6.40 7.33
C ALA A 58 3.09 5.47 6.26
N ALA A 59 2.90 5.78 4.98
CA ALA A 59 3.52 5.07 3.87
C ALA A 59 5.05 5.10 3.97
N ARG A 60 5.66 6.25 4.31
CA ARG A 60 7.11 6.37 4.53
C ARG A 60 7.59 5.50 5.69
N LEU A 61 6.93 5.55 6.85
CA LEU A 61 7.27 4.69 7.99
C LEU A 61 7.20 3.22 7.58
N ARG A 62 6.18 2.85 6.80
CA ARG A 62 6.04 1.48 6.32
C ARG A 62 7.12 1.09 5.32
N THR A 63 7.49 1.98 4.41
CA THR A 63 8.63 1.78 3.50
C THR A 63 9.91 1.44 4.26
N GLU A 64 10.22 2.16 5.34
CA GLU A 64 11.40 1.88 6.17
C GLU A 64 11.34 0.48 6.78
N GLN A 65 10.18 0.08 7.31
CA GLN A 65 9.98 -1.26 7.88
C GLN A 65 10.07 -2.36 6.81
N VAL A 66 9.46 -2.17 5.64
CA VAL A 66 9.52 -3.12 4.53
C VAL A 66 10.96 -3.27 4.05
N ARG A 67 11.69 -2.18 3.89
CA ARG A 67 13.10 -2.17 3.51
C ARG A 67 13.97 -2.91 4.53
N ALA A 68 13.72 -2.70 5.82
CA ALA A 68 14.41 -3.42 6.89
C ALA A 68 14.11 -4.93 6.89
N GLN A 69 12.89 -5.33 6.49
CA GLN A 69 12.45 -6.72 6.44
C GLN A 69 12.93 -7.46 5.18
N LEU A 70 12.87 -6.80 4.02
CA LEU A 70 13.10 -7.42 2.70
C LEU A 70 14.50 -7.14 2.13
N GLY A 71 15.25 -6.21 2.73
CA GLY A 71 16.58 -5.82 2.31
C GLY A 71 16.63 -4.50 1.51
N PRO A 72 17.84 -3.94 1.32
CA PRO A 72 18.04 -2.64 0.68
C PRO A 72 17.54 -2.60 -0.77
N ASP A 73 17.62 -3.73 -1.49
CA ASP A 73 17.27 -3.82 -2.91
C ASP A 73 15.80 -4.21 -3.17
N ALA A 74 14.96 -4.25 -2.13
CA ALA A 74 13.54 -4.58 -2.27
C ALA A 74 12.85 -3.68 -3.31
N GLN A 75 12.10 -4.27 -4.25
CA GLN A 75 11.33 -3.47 -5.19
C GLN A 75 10.07 -2.95 -4.49
N ILE A 76 10.07 -1.65 -4.17
CA ILE A 76 8.94 -0.98 -3.51
C ILE A 76 8.36 0.05 -4.47
N THR A 77 7.08 -0.14 -4.80
CA THR A 77 6.31 0.81 -5.60
C THR A 77 5.34 1.57 -4.73
N TRP A 78 5.31 2.89 -4.90
CA TRP A 78 4.26 3.75 -4.38
C TRP A 78 3.28 4.09 -5.50
N LEU A 79 2.02 3.72 -5.32
CA LEU A 79 0.91 4.21 -6.13
C LEU A 79 0.25 5.35 -5.36
N VAL A 80 0.39 6.60 -5.81
CA VAL A 80 -0.09 7.77 -5.08
C VAL A 80 -1.15 8.51 -5.89
N TYR A 81 -2.30 8.79 -5.26
CA TYR A 81 -3.38 9.52 -5.90
C TYR A 81 -2.99 10.99 -6.08
N LYS A 82 -2.69 11.40 -7.32
CA LYS A 82 -2.03 12.69 -7.58
C LYS A 82 -2.93 13.90 -7.31
N GLN A 83 -4.16 13.85 -7.80
CA GLN A 83 -5.07 15.00 -7.78
C GLN A 83 -5.31 15.53 -6.36
N GLY A 84 -5.43 14.64 -5.37
CA GLY A 84 -5.65 15.04 -3.98
C GLY A 84 -4.52 15.92 -3.42
N TYR A 85 -3.28 15.62 -3.79
CA TYR A 85 -2.11 16.40 -3.38
C TYR A 85 -1.97 17.69 -4.19
N GLU A 86 -2.30 17.69 -5.48
CA GLU A 86 -2.33 18.92 -6.29
C GLU A 86 -3.36 19.93 -5.76
N ASP A 87 -4.53 19.47 -5.32
CA ASP A 87 -5.56 20.36 -4.77
C ASP A 87 -5.24 20.83 -3.36
N ARG A 88 -4.69 19.96 -2.50
CA ARG A 88 -4.26 20.34 -1.16
C ARG A 88 -3.06 21.30 -1.21
N ALA A 89 -2.15 21.14 -2.17
CA ALA A 89 -0.98 22.03 -2.37
C ALA A 89 -1.38 23.51 -2.54
N LYS A 90 -2.51 23.77 -3.22
CA LYS A 90 -3.04 25.13 -3.42
C LYS A 90 -3.43 25.79 -2.10
N GLN A 91 -3.92 25.00 -1.12
CA GLN A 91 -4.33 25.48 0.20
C GLN A 91 -3.16 25.62 1.16
N GLU A 92 -2.17 24.73 1.05
CA GLU A 92 -0.94 24.75 1.86
C GLU A 92 0.08 25.77 1.36
N HIS A 93 -0.10 26.32 0.16
CA HIS A 93 0.87 27.18 -0.53
C HIS A 93 2.28 26.54 -0.62
N GLN A 94 2.31 25.23 -0.83
CA GLN A 94 3.52 24.41 -0.83
C GLN A 94 3.47 23.37 -1.95
N ASP A 95 4.60 23.10 -2.60
CA ASP A 95 4.71 22.06 -3.63
C ASP A 95 4.75 20.66 -3.00
N LEU A 96 3.55 20.11 -2.73
CA LEU A 96 3.43 18.78 -2.13
C LEU A 96 3.91 17.66 -3.06
N ILE A 97 3.87 17.88 -4.37
CA ILE A 97 4.33 16.88 -5.36
C ILE A 97 5.86 16.76 -5.27
N ALA A 98 6.58 17.87 -5.23
CA ALA A 98 8.02 17.88 -5.02
C ALA A 98 8.44 17.26 -3.67
N LEU A 99 7.66 17.50 -2.60
CA LEU A 99 7.93 16.87 -1.30
C LEU A 99 7.77 15.36 -1.34
N ILE A 100 6.72 14.85 -2.00
CA ILE A 100 6.53 13.41 -2.17
C ILE A 100 7.64 12.83 -3.04
N ASP A 101 8.06 13.54 -4.08
CA ASP A 101 9.18 13.14 -4.93
C ASP A 101 10.51 13.06 -4.14
N SER A 102 10.75 13.98 -3.20
CA SER A 102 11.93 13.91 -2.32
C SER A 102 11.95 12.63 -1.46
N VAL A 103 10.78 12.12 -1.07
CA VAL A 103 10.67 10.83 -0.36
C VAL A 103 10.98 9.68 -1.33
N ARG A 104 10.46 9.73 -2.56
CA ARG A 104 10.80 8.76 -3.61
C ARG A 104 12.31 8.67 -3.80
N GLU A 105 13.00 9.80 -3.95
CA GLU A 105 14.45 9.85 -4.14
C GLU A 105 15.20 9.26 -2.95
N LYS A 106 14.86 9.72 -1.73
CA LYS A 106 15.53 9.27 -0.50
C LYS A 106 15.42 7.76 -0.29
N PHE A 107 14.29 7.16 -0.66
CA PHE A 107 14.02 5.74 -0.43
C PHE A 107 14.16 4.87 -1.68
N ASN A 108 14.62 5.44 -2.80
CA ASN A 108 14.73 4.78 -4.10
C ASN A 108 13.46 3.99 -4.46
N LEU A 109 12.33 4.70 -4.48
CA LEU A 109 11.01 4.13 -4.76
C LEU A 109 10.68 4.23 -6.24
N HIS A 110 9.93 3.26 -6.74
CA HIS A 110 9.20 3.43 -7.98
C HIS A 110 7.90 4.17 -7.67
N LEU A 111 7.81 5.45 -8.01
CA LEU A 111 6.61 6.26 -7.78
C LEU A 111 5.76 6.29 -9.04
N VAL A 112 4.50 5.90 -8.89
CA VAL A 112 3.49 5.98 -9.94
C VAL A 112 2.36 6.87 -9.43
N TRP A 113 2.12 7.94 -10.17
CA TRP A 113 0.96 8.80 -9.97
C TRP A 113 -0.24 8.19 -10.67
N PHE A 114 -1.36 8.09 -9.97
CA PHE A 114 -2.62 7.64 -10.57
C PHE A 114 -3.75 8.64 -10.33
N HIS A 115 -4.78 8.58 -11.17
CA HIS A 115 -5.90 9.52 -11.19
C HIS A 115 -7.28 8.86 -11.07
N ALA A 116 -7.37 7.53 -11.20
CA ALA A 116 -8.62 6.78 -11.06
C ALA A 116 -8.41 5.39 -10.45
N GLY A 117 -9.44 4.82 -9.83
CA GLY A 117 -9.35 3.46 -9.26
C GLY A 117 -9.05 2.36 -10.29
N SER A 118 -9.48 2.54 -11.54
CA SER A 118 -9.15 1.62 -12.64
C SER A 118 -7.64 1.56 -12.91
N GLU A 119 -6.91 2.67 -12.75
CA GLU A 119 -5.47 2.71 -12.95
C GLU A 119 -4.71 1.90 -11.89
N VAL A 120 -5.28 1.77 -10.68
CA VAL A 120 -4.75 0.87 -9.65
C VAL A 120 -4.86 -0.58 -10.15
N ILE A 121 -6.02 -0.99 -10.64
CA ILE A 121 -6.23 -2.35 -11.19
C ILE A 121 -5.29 -2.59 -12.39
N ASP A 122 -5.19 -1.62 -13.29
CA ASP A 122 -4.29 -1.72 -14.45
C ASP A 122 -2.82 -1.86 -14.02
N TYR A 123 -2.37 -1.13 -13.00
CA TYR A 123 -1.02 -1.29 -12.48
C TYR A 123 -0.81 -2.65 -11.81
N LEU A 124 -1.76 -3.12 -11.00
CA LEU A 124 -1.67 -4.43 -10.37
C LEU A 124 -1.55 -5.53 -11.44
N ASN A 125 -2.31 -5.43 -12.53
CA ASN A 125 -2.31 -6.45 -13.59
C ASN A 125 -1.15 -6.31 -14.59
N LYS A 126 -0.70 -5.09 -14.89
CA LYS A 126 0.15 -4.80 -16.06
C LYS A 126 1.34 -3.87 -15.78
N GLY A 127 1.46 -3.32 -14.56
CA GLY A 127 2.53 -2.39 -14.19
C GLY A 127 3.93 -3.00 -14.18
N GLN A 128 4.03 -4.33 -14.11
CA GLN A 128 5.26 -5.11 -14.23
C GLN A 128 4.98 -6.39 -15.03
N PRO A 129 6.01 -7.08 -15.57
CA PRO A 129 5.83 -8.39 -16.19
C PRO A 129 5.45 -9.43 -15.11
N ARG A 130 4.15 -9.59 -14.82
CA ARG A 130 3.63 -10.41 -13.71
C ARG A 130 3.93 -11.91 -13.81
N ASN A 131 4.38 -12.40 -14.96
CA ASN A 131 4.93 -13.75 -15.09
C ASN A 131 6.33 -13.90 -14.46
N GLN A 132 7.02 -12.79 -14.18
CA GLN A 132 8.38 -12.75 -13.62
C GLN A 132 8.43 -12.00 -12.29
N VAL A 133 7.65 -10.93 -12.13
CA VAL A 133 7.61 -10.07 -10.94
C VAL A 133 6.21 -10.11 -10.33
N LYS A 134 6.03 -10.94 -9.30
CA LYS A 134 4.75 -11.09 -8.59
C LYS A 134 4.61 -10.02 -7.51
N ILE A 135 3.37 -9.75 -7.10
CA ILE A 135 3.08 -8.88 -5.97
C ILE A 135 3.29 -9.70 -4.68
N THR A 136 4.26 -9.29 -3.87
CA THR A 136 4.62 -9.95 -2.59
C THR A 136 4.02 -9.25 -1.39
N GLY A 137 3.62 -8.00 -1.54
CA GLY A 137 2.78 -7.32 -0.58
C GLY A 137 2.02 -6.15 -1.18
N PHE A 138 0.89 -5.83 -0.58
CA PHE A 138 0.03 -4.72 -0.96
C PHE A 138 -0.52 -4.06 0.29
N GLU A 139 -0.25 -2.78 0.48
CA GLU A 139 -0.78 -2.03 1.61
C GLU A 139 -1.48 -0.75 1.18
N TYR A 140 -2.62 -0.45 1.81
CA TYR A 140 -3.39 0.77 1.54
C TYR A 140 -3.34 1.75 2.72
N PHE A 141 -2.98 3.00 2.44
CA PHE A 141 -3.04 4.14 3.36
C PHE A 141 -3.95 5.23 2.77
N GLY A 142 -5.09 5.46 3.41
CA GLY A 142 -6.02 6.50 3.00
C GLY A 142 -7.38 6.34 3.65
N HIS A 143 -8.34 7.15 3.20
CA HIS A 143 -9.72 7.06 3.63
C HIS A 143 -10.40 5.80 3.09
N SER A 144 -11.28 5.22 3.89
CA SER A 144 -12.07 4.08 3.44
C SER A 144 -13.36 3.94 4.22
N ASN A 145 -14.23 3.14 3.66
CA ASN A 145 -15.36 2.56 4.37
C ASN A 145 -15.32 1.03 4.19
N ARG A 146 -16.39 0.33 4.58
CA ARG A 146 -16.47 -1.12 4.43
C ARG A 146 -16.28 -1.65 3.01
N ALA A 147 -16.57 -0.85 1.99
CA ALA A 147 -16.67 -1.28 0.59
C ALA A 147 -15.68 -0.59 -0.37
N CYS A 148 -15.03 0.51 0.03
CA CYS A 148 -14.18 1.29 -0.85
C CYS A 148 -12.86 1.71 -0.21
N PHE A 149 -11.78 1.64 -0.98
CA PHE A 149 -10.66 2.56 -0.83
C PHE A 149 -11.05 3.88 -1.49
N MET A 150 -10.99 4.98 -0.75
CA MET A 150 -11.49 6.29 -1.18
C MET A 150 -10.30 7.20 -1.43
N PHE A 151 -10.02 7.51 -2.70
CA PHE A 151 -8.79 8.20 -3.08
C PHE A 151 -8.91 9.72 -2.99
N ASP A 152 -10.11 10.28 -3.09
CA ASP A 152 -10.36 11.73 -3.08
C ASP A 152 -11.44 12.15 -2.04
N TYR A 153 -11.53 11.43 -0.92
CA TYR A 153 -12.54 11.73 0.10
C TYR A 153 -12.41 13.16 0.63
N SER A 154 -13.54 13.89 0.65
CA SER A 154 -13.58 15.32 0.98
C SER A 154 -12.56 16.12 0.17
N ASN A 155 -12.37 15.79 -1.11
CA ASN A 155 -11.54 16.58 -2.00
C ASN A 155 -12.41 17.52 -2.85
N ASN A 156 -13.39 16.96 -3.56
CA ASN A 156 -14.34 17.72 -4.39
C ASN A 156 -15.58 18.21 -3.63
N ILE A 157 -16.14 17.35 -2.77
CA ILE A 157 -17.41 17.57 -2.06
C ILE A 157 -17.21 17.10 -0.62
N ASP A 158 -17.74 17.85 0.36
CA ASP A 158 -17.63 17.46 1.75
C ASP A 158 -18.27 16.08 2.02
N SER A 159 -17.56 15.26 2.79
CA SER A 159 -17.92 13.91 3.20
C SER A 159 -18.28 12.96 2.05
N ALA A 160 -17.75 13.20 0.86
CA ALA A 160 -17.98 12.39 -0.34
C ALA A 160 -16.68 12.13 -1.11
N CYS A 161 -16.74 11.20 -2.07
CA CYS A 161 -15.61 10.71 -2.86
C CYS A 161 -16.08 10.53 -4.31
N LYS A 162 -15.26 10.97 -5.28
CA LYS A 162 -15.50 10.81 -6.73
C LYS A 162 -14.53 9.84 -7.39
N SER A 163 -13.46 9.44 -6.71
CA SER A 163 -12.47 8.47 -7.16
C SER A 163 -12.20 7.45 -6.06
N TRP A 164 -12.59 6.20 -6.32
CA TRP A 164 -12.47 5.10 -5.37
C TRP A 164 -12.11 3.80 -6.10
N LEU A 165 -11.73 2.79 -5.33
CA LEU A 165 -11.72 1.39 -5.76
C LEU A 165 -12.76 0.64 -4.94
N HIS A 166 -13.84 0.18 -5.58
CA HIS A 166 -14.93 -0.51 -4.92
C HIS A 166 -14.62 -2.01 -4.81
N GLU A 167 -15.07 -2.65 -3.74
CA GLU A 167 -14.86 -4.07 -3.46
C GLU A 167 -15.43 -5.03 -4.53
N ASN A 168 -16.31 -4.53 -5.40
CA ASN A 168 -16.88 -5.28 -6.55
C ASN A 168 -15.95 -5.25 -7.76
N GLU A 169 -15.07 -4.26 -7.85
CA GLU A 169 -14.12 -4.12 -8.95
C GLU A 169 -12.88 -5.00 -8.72
N LEU A 170 -12.69 -5.51 -7.50
CA LEU A 170 -11.57 -6.39 -7.15
C LEU A 170 -11.50 -7.65 -8.02
N THR A 171 -12.63 -8.15 -8.55
CA THR A 171 -12.63 -9.32 -9.46
C THR A 171 -11.94 -9.05 -10.79
N GLN A 172 -11.61 -7.80 -11.11
CA GLN A 172 -10.81 -7.44 -12.28
C GLN A 172 -9.31 -7.62 -12.05
N ILE A 173 -8.87 -7.83 -10.80
CA ILE A 173 -7.48 -8.14 -10.47
C ILE A 173 -7.21 -9.60 -10.85
N ASP A 174 -6.15 -9.85 -11.63
CA ASP A 174 -5.74 -11.22 -11.93
C ASP A 174 -5.09 -11.82 -10.68
N ARG A 175 -5.80 -12.76 -10.06
CA ARG A 175 -5.36 -13.44 -8.85
C ARG A 175 -3.98 -14.09 -8.95
N ARG A 176 -3.54 -14.42 -10.18
CA ARG A 176 -2.22 -15.03 -10.41
C ARG A 176 -1.09 -14.04 -10.20
N ASP A 177 -1.36 -12.74 -10.18
CA ASP A 177 -0.34 -11.71 -10.06
C ASP A 177 0.23 -11.58 -8.65
N PHE A 178 -0.51 -12.07 -7.65
CA PHE A 178 -0.06 -12.18 -6.27
C PHE A 178 0.68 -13.50 -6.04
N VAL A 179 1.72 -13.47 -5.21
CA VAL A 179 2.21 -14.70 -4.59
C VAL A 179 1.20 -15.19 -3.56
N HIS A 180 1.08 -16.50 -3.37
CA HIS A 180 0.09 -17.08 -2.45
C HIS A 180 0.21 -16.54 -1.01
N SER A 181 1.45 -16.27 -0.56
CA SER A 181 1.76 -15.75 0.76
C SER A 181 1.87 -14.21 0.82
N ALA A 182 1.27 -13.49 -0.14
CA ALA A 182 1.41 -12.04 -0.19
C ALA A 182 0.85 -11.40 1.10
N TYR A 183 1.62 -10.47 1.68
CA TYR A 183 1.13 -9.69 2.82
C TYR A 183 0.21 -8.57 2.32
N VAL A 184 -1.08 -8.64 2.67
CA VAL A 184 -2.05 -7.61 2.25
C VAL A 184 -2.68 -6.95 3.45
N ARG A 185 -2.67 -5.61 3.49
CA ARG A 185 -3.29 -4.85 4.59
C ARG A 185 -3.87 -3.52 4.13
N SER A 186 -5.07 -3.21 4.60
CA SER A 186 -5.62 -1.86 4.56
C SER A 186 -5.52 -1.24 5.95
N TRP A 187 -4.97 -0.03 6.02
CA TRP A 187 -4.86 0.76 7.25
C TRP A 187 -6.01 1.77 7.42
N GLY A 188 -6.93 1.82 6.45
CA GLY A 188 -8.11 2.67 6.52
C GLY A 188 -9.22 2.07 7.38
N CYS A 189 -10.19 2.92 7.73
CA CYS A 189 -11.35 2.55 8.53
C CYS A 189 -12.24 1.48 7.85
N HIS A 190 -12.85 0.61 8.65
CA HIS A 190 -13.97 -0.28 8.29
C HIS A 190 -13.72 -1.34 7.19
N THR A 191 -12.56 -1.41 6.54
CA THR A 191 -12.31 -2.34 5.41
C THR A 191 -12.43 -3.82 5.79
N GLY A 192 -12.24 -4.17 7.06
CA GLY A 192 -12.44 -5.52 7.59
C GLY A 192 -13.91 -5.96 7.65
N GLU A 193 -14.86 -5.03 7.53
CA GLU A 193 -16.30 -5.32 7.65
C GLU A 193 -16.90 -5.91 6.37
N SER A 194 -16.24 -5.73 5.21
CA SER A 194 -16.69 -6.32 3.93
C SER A 194 -15.55 -6.52 2.94
N MET A 195 -14.73 -5.49 2.71
CA MET A 195 -13.69 -5.50 1.68
C MET A 195 -12.66 -6.63 1.85
N SER A 196 -12.24 -6.96 3.09
CA SER A 196 -11.31 -8.08 3.35
C SER A 196 -11.82 -9.42 2.78
N LYS A 197 -13.10 -9.71 2.97
CA LYS A 197 -13.71 -10.95 2.45
C LYS A 197 -13.76 -10.96 0.92
N LYS A 198 -14.16 -9.83 0.31
CA LYS A 198 -14.22 -9.74 -1.16
C LYS A 198 -12.85 -9.75 -1.80
N TRP A 199 -11.85 -9.17 -1.14
CA TRP A 199 -10.45 -9.26 -1.55
C TRP A 199 -9.99 -10.71 -1.64
N TYR A 200 -10.24 -11.51 -0.60
CA TYR A 200 -9.91 -12.93 -0.63
C TYR A 200 -10.60 -13.69 -1.77
N HIS A 201 -11.89 -13.44 -1.99
CA HIS A 201 -12.61 -14.08 -3.08
C HIS A 201 -12.03 -13.73 -4.46
N ALA A 202 -11.64 -12.47 -4.66
CA ALA A 202 -11.07 -11.99 -5.91
C ALA A 202 -9.63 -12.48 -6.13
N THR A 203 -8.75 -12.30 -5.15
CA THR A 203 -7.30 -12.46 -5.31
C THR A 203 -6.76 -13.79 -4.75
N GLY A 204 -7.51 -14.45 -3.86
CA GLY A 204 -7.03 -15.61 -3.12
C GLY A 204 -6.02 -15.30 -2.01
N THR A 205 -5.77 -14.02 -1.71
CA THR A 205 -4.90 -13.58 -0.61
C THR A 205 -5.74 -12.98 0.52
N HIS A 206 -5.31 -13.10 1.77
CA HIS A 206 -6.03 -12.52 2.91
C HIS A 206 -5.62 -11.07 3.11
N MET A 207 -6.59 -10.15 3.08
CA MET A 207 -6.36 -8.74 3.42
C MET A 207 -6.72 -8.48 4.87
N ILE A 208 -5.75 -8.00 5.64
CA ILE A 208 -5.99 -7.48 6.99
C ILE A 208 -6.70 -6.13 6.86
N GLY A 209 -7.88 -5.98 7.46
CA GLY A 209 -8.66 -4.74 7.47
C GLY A 209 -9.22 -4.42 8.85
N ALA A 210 -9.58 -3.16 9.07
CA ALA A 210 -10.14 -2.70 10.34
C ALA A 210 -11.64 -2.98 10.44
N ILE A 211 -12.10 -3.48 11.58
CA ILE A 211 -13.47 -3.25 12.06
C ILE A 211 -13.43 -2.00 12.94
N GLY A 212 -14.20 -0.97 12.57
CA GLY A 212 -14.16 0.34 13.23
C GLY A 212 -13.19 1.35 12.59
N LYS A 213 -13.01 2.47 13.30
CA LYS A 213 -12.21 3.61 12.87
C LYS A 213 -10.73 3.43 13.18
N THR A 214 -9.89 3.90 12.27
CA THR A 214 -8.45 4.03 12.45
C THR A 214 -8.06 5.49 12.59
N GLN A 215 -6.93 5.75 13.25
CA GLN A 215 -6.32 7.06 13.39
C GLN A 215 -4.89 7.01 12.87
N PHE A 216 -4.56 7.92 11.96
CA PHE A 216 -3.19 8.11 11.51
C PHE A 216 -2.39 8.87 12.56
N MET A 217 -1.17 8.40 12.79
CA MET A 217 -0.26 8.89 13.83
C MET A 217 1.01 9.46 13.19
N MET A 218 1.72 10.31 13.93
CA MET A 218 2.94 10.97 13.42
C MET A 218 4.18 10.06 13.44
N GLU A 219 4.26 9.19 14.44
CA GLU A 219 5.46 8.40 14.76
C GLU A 219 5.26 6.89 14.65
N GLU A 220 4.03 6.44 14.37
CA GLU A 220 3.68 5.04 14.24
C GLU A 220 2.66 4.80 13.13
N LEU A 221 2.42 3.53 12.81
CA LEU A 221 1.40 3.14 11.85
C LEU A 221 -0.01 3.34 12.45
N PRO A 222 -1.06 3.45 11.61
CA PRO A 222 -2.40 3.75 12.09
C PRO A 222 -2.91 2.79 13.16
N ILE A 223 -3.55 3.35 14.20
CA ILE A 223 -4.12 2.62 15.35
C ILE A 223 -5.64 2.53 15.26
N LEU A 224 -6.25 1.58 15.97
CA LEU A 224 -7.72 1.50 16.11
C LEU A 224 -8.17 2.41 17.25
N ILE A 225 -9.23 3.19 17.02
CA ILE A 225 -9.79 4.12 18.02
C ILE A 225 -11.24 3.84 18.40
N SER A 226 -11.91 2.93 17.68
CA SER A 226 -13.26 2.50 18.04
C SER A 226 -13.24 1.54 19.22
N GLU A 227 -14.21 1.69 20.13
CA GLU A 227 -14.49 0.68 21.14
C GLU A 227 -14.83 -0.67 20.46
N GLY A 228 -14.17 -1.74 20.89
CA GLY A 228 -14.29 -3.05 20.26
C GLY A 228 -13.66 -3.17 18.87
N GLY A 229 -12.95 -2.14 18.40
CA GLY A 229 -12.23 -2.17 17.13
C GLY A 229 -11.16 -3.26 17.09
N LYS A 230 -11.01 -3.92 15.95
CA LYS A 230 -10.02 -4.99 15.76
C LYS A 230 -9.60 -5.14 14.30
N TRP A 231 -8.42 -5.71 14.10
CA TRP A 231 -7.93 -6.11 12.78
C TRP A 231 -8.41 -7.54 12.47
N VAL A 232 -8.96 -7.75 11.26
CA VAL A 232 -9.49 -9.05 10.80
C VAL A 232 -9.03 -9.35 9.38
N ASN A 233 -9.09 -10.61 8.96
CA ASN A 233 -8.72 -11.07 7.61
C ASN A 233 -9.60 -12.23 7.11
#